data_AF-A0BSI1-F1
#
_entry.id   AF-A0BSI1-F1
#
_cell.length_a   1.000
_cell.length_b   1.000
_cell.length_c   1.000
_cell.angle_alpha   90.00
_cell.angle_beta   90.00
_cell.angle_gamma   90.00
#
_symmetry.space_group_name_H-M   'P 1'
#
loop_
_entity.id
_entity.type
_entity.pdbx_description
1 polymer ?
#
loop_
_entity_poly.entity_id
_entity_poly.type
_entity_poly.pdbx_seq_one_letter_code
_entity_poly.pdbx_strand_id
1 'polypeptide(L)'
;MAANKFWKKKELSSLEQQVGAALTQIEATITEVKNLKLSSVVDFTAKINAKKQVYLVFIPYPCLTIYNKISQKLLPELEKRVKATILVAAKRTIESKWVKNHRSQTRPNSRTLTSVYNELLEDLISPSVILGRRTRVRVDGTKFYRIFLDESDQKDLESRLDSIKDVYKVLTTRDLEFEFRRDDTFYQKKGAKKVAKK
;
A
#
# COMPACT_ATOMS: atom_id res chain seq x y z
N MET A 1 25.19 0.61 -7.90
CA MET A 1 24.38 1.21 -9.00
C MET A 1 22.89 1.04 -8.70
N ALA A 2 22.12 2.13 -8.75
CA ALA A 2 20.68 2.15 -8.49
C ALA A 2 19.87 1.18 -9.41
N ALA A 3 20.35 0.93 -10.63
CA ALA A 3 19.73 0.01 -11.59
C ALA A 3 19.56 -1.42 -11.07
N ASN A 4 20.47 -1.90 -10.22
CA ASN A 4 20.39 -3.24 -9.64
C ASN A 4 19.18 -3.43 -8.71
N LYS A 5 18.55 -2.32 -8.27
CA LYS A 5 17.33 -2.35 -7.47
C LYS A 5 16.06 -2.43 -8.28
N PHE A 6 16.12 -2.32 -9.60
CA PHE A 6 14.94 -2.43 -10.45
C PHE A 6 14.83 -3.82 -11.11
N TRP A 7 13.59 -4.28 -11.27
CA TRP A 7 13.26 -5.55 -11.88
C TRP A 7 13.27 -5.42 -13.41
N LYS A 8 14.32 -5.97 -14.04
CA LYS A 8 14.46 -6.06 -15.51
C LYS A 8 14.30 -4.72 -16.23
N LYS A 9 14.73 -3.62 -15.61
CA LYS A 9 14.65 -2.26 -16.17
C LYS A 9 16.07 -1.75 -16.46
N LYS A 10 16.30 -1.28 -17.69
CA LYS A 10 17.61 -0.78 -18.16
C LYS A 10 17.76 0.72 -17.97
N GLU A 11 16.73 1.49 -18.30
CA GLU A 11 16.71 2.95 -18.20
C GLU A 11 15.87 3.40 -17.01
N LEU A 12 16.38 4.36 -16.24
CA LEU A 12 15.72 4.86 -15.04
C LEU A 12 15.42 6.35 -15.19
N SER A 13 14.21 6.75 -14.79
CA SER A 13 13.86 8.16 -14.62
C SER A 13 14.64 8.80 -13.46
N SER A 14 14.73 10.13 -13.42
CA SER A 14 15.40 10.86 -12.33
C SER A 14 14.88 10.46 -10.94
N LEU A 15 13.56 10.33 -10.81
CA LEU A 15 12.90 9.91 -9.58
C LEU A 15 13.27 8.46 -9.21
N GLU A 16 13.28 7.55 -10.19
CA GLU A 16 13.68 6.15 -9.96
C GLU A 16 15.15 6.02 -9.58
N GLN A 17 16.02 6.88 -10.13
CA GLN A 17 17.43 6.95 -9.72
C GLN A 17 17.55 7.42 -8.27
N GLN A 18 16.78 8.45 -7.87
CA GLN A 18 16.76 8.95 -6.50
C GLN A 18 16.31 7.87 -5.50
N VAL A 19 15.18 7.19 -5.78
CA VAL A 19 14.67 6.13 -4.91
C VAL A 19 15.59 4.91 -4.90
N GLY A 20 16.16 4.54 -6.06
CA GLY A 20 17.13 3.46 -6.16
C GLY A 20 18.41 3.73 -5.37
N ALA A 21 18.92 4.98 -5.41
CA ALA A 21 20.06 5.40 -4.61
C ALA A 21 19.75 5.36 -3.10
N ALA A 22 18.58 5.86 -2.70
CA ALA A 22 18.12 5.80 -1.30
C ALA A 22 18.03 4.35 -0.79
N LEU A 23 17.48 3.43 -1.59
CA LEU A 23 17.45 2.01 -1.26
C LEU A 23 18.85 1.42 -1.07
N THR A 24 19.80 1.75 -1.95
CA THR A 24 21.17 1.23 -1.82
C THR A 24 21.89 1.70 -0.56
N GLN A 25 21.58 2.91 -0.09
CA GLN A 25 22.13 3.41 1.16
C GLN A 25 21.49 2.72 2.39
N ILE A 26 20.20 2.39 2.31
CA ILE A 26 19.48 1.67 3.38
C ILE A 26 19.96 0.23 3.53
N GLU A 27 20.48 -0.40 2.48
CA GLU A 27 21.04 -1.77 2.57
C GLU A 27 22.13 -1.94 3.62
N ALA A 28 22.86 -0.86 3.95
CA ALA A 28 23.87 -0.89 5.01
C ALA A 28 23.24 -1.03 6.41
N THR A 29 22.00 -0.57 6.59
CA THR A 29 21.27 -0.59 7.86
C THR A 29 20.33 -1.80 7.93
N ILE A 30 19.60 -2.09 6.85
CA ILE A 30 18.62 -3.17 6.76
C ILE A 30 19.08 -4.17 5.70
N THR A 31 19.66 -5.29 6.14
CA THR A 31 20.26 -6.30 5.25
C THR A 31 19.25 -6.98 4.33
N GLU A 32 17.99 -7.12 4.76
CA GLU A 32 16.90 -7.76 4.01
C GLU A 32 16.48 -6.97 2.76
N VAL A 33 16.81 -5.68 2.67
CA VAL A 33 16.57 -4.81 1.49
C VAL A 33 17.38 -5.24 0.26
N LYS A 34 18.42 -6.05 0.44
CA LYS A 34 19.22 -6.62 -0.66
C LYS A 34 18.35 -7.34 -1.70
N ASN A 35 17.37 -8.12 -1.21
CA ASN A 35 16.48 -8.94 -2.02
C ASN A 35 15.24 -8.18 -2.52
N LEU A 36 15.02 -6.96 -2.04
CA LEU A 36 13.93 -6.11 -2.51
C LEU A 36 14.27 -5.53 -3.88
N LYS A 37 13.38 -5.72 -4.84
CA LYS A 37 13.42 -5.08 -6.16
C LYS A 37 12.21 -4.19 -6.35
N LEU A 38 12.35 -3.13 -7.13
CA LEU A 38 11.27 -2.24 -7.55
C LEU A 38 10.91 -2.51 -9.02
N SER A 39 9.66 -2.33 -9.40
CA SER A 39 9.25 -2.35 -10.80
C SER A 39 9.25 -0.96 -11.42
N SER A 40 8.67 0.03 -10.74
CA SER A 40 8.54 1.39 -11.24
C SER A 40 8.20 2.33 -10.09
N VAL A 41 8.56 3.61 -10.23
CA VAL A 41 8.12 4.63 -9.29
C VAL A 41 7.37 5.72 -10.04
N VAL A 42 6.25 6.16 -9.48
CA VAL A 42 5.36 7.14 -10.09
C VAL A 42 5.14 8.30 -9.13
N ASP A 43 5.29 9.51 -9.64
CA ASP A 43 4.91 10.72 -8.92
C ASP A 43 3.40 10.94 -8.99
N PHE A 44 2.74 11.04 -7.83
CA PHE A 44 1.30 11.27 -7.69
C PHE A 44 0.96 12.68 -7.24
N THR A 45 1.95 13.52 -6.96
CA THR A 45 1.76 14.88 -6.43
C THR A 45 0.84 15.74 -7.29
N ALA A 46 1.16 15.85 -8.58
CA ALA A 46 0.41 16.66 -9.54
C ALA A 46 -1.01 16.13 -9.77
N LYS A 47 -1.26 14.83 -9.56
CA LYS A 47 -2.59 14.23 -9.76
C LYS A 47 -3.52 14.47 -8.58
N ILE A 48 -2.95 14.65 -7.40
CA ILE A 48 -3.68 14.78 -6.14
C ILE A 48 -3.75 16.25 -5.69
N ASN A 49 -2.93 17.13 -6.28
CA ASN A 49 -2.73 18.50 -5.80
C ASN A 49 -2.33 18.52 -4.32
N ALA A 50 -1.51 17.55 -3.90
CA ALA A 50 -1.05 17.43 -2.53
C ALA A 50 -0.01 18.51 -2.20
N LYS A 51 -0.07 19.06 -0.98
CA LYS A 51 0.92 20.03 -0.48
C LYS A 51 2.31 19.41 -0.29
N LYS A 52 2.36 18.12 0.04
CA LYS A 52 3.59 17.34 0.22
C LYS A 52 3.80 16.40 -0.95
N GLN A 53 5.06 16.07 -1.22
CA GLN A 53 5.38 15.12 -2.28
C GLN A 53 4.88 13.72 -1.92
N VAL A 54 4.20 13.03 -2.85
CA VAL A 54 3.64 11.68 -2.68
C VAL A 54 4.11 10.81 -3.83
N TYR A 55 4.88 9.78 -3.51
CA TYR A 55 5.42 8.84 -4.50
C TYR A 55 4.82 7.45 -4.29
N LEU A 56 4.35 6.85 -5.38
CA LEU A 56 3.89 5.47 -5.40
C LEU A 56 4.96 4.57 -6.00
N VAL A 57 5.50 3.68 -5.17
CA VAL A 57 6.53 2.72 -5.53
C VAL A 57 5.87 1.37 -5.82
N PHE A 58 5.98 0.91 -7.05
CA PHE A 58 5.52 -0.42 -7.44
C PHE A 58 6.61 -1.46 -7.23
N ILE A 59 6.28 -2.54 -6.54
CA ILE A 59 7.15 -3.70 -6.29
C ILE A 59 6.66 -4.89 -7.14
N PRO A 60 7.52 -5.71 -7.76
CA PRO A 60 7.06 -6.94 -8.41
C PRO A 60 6.47 -7.90 -7.37
N TYR A 61 5.36 -8.56 -7.70
CA TYR A 61 4.63 -9.43 -6.77
C TYR A 61 5.50 -10.43 -5.96
N PRO A 62 6.55 -11.08 -6.51
CA PRO A 62 7.42 -11.98 -5.73
C PRO A 62 8.14 -11.32 -4.55
N CYS A 63 8.38 -10.00 -4.62
CA CYS A 63 9.05 -9.26 -3.55
C CYS A 63 8.08 -8.73 -2.48
N LEU A 64 6.76 -8.90 -2.64
CA LEU A 64 5.75 -8.40 -1.70
C LEU A 64 5.89 -9.04 -0.32
N THR A 65 6.16 -10.33 -0.24
CA THR A 65 6.34 -11.05 1.03
C THR A 65 7.57 -10.55 1.80
N ILE A 66 8.63 -10.21 1.09
CA ILE A 66 9.84 -9.61 1.66
C ILE A 66 9.50 -8.21 2.16
N TYR A 67 8.82 -7.40 1.34
CA TYR A 67 8.40 -6.06 1.69
C TYR A 67 7.55 -6.02 2.97
N ASN A 68 6.55 -6.89 3.10
CA ASN A 68 5.66 -6.91 4.27
C ASN A 68 6.39 -7.24 5.58
N LYS A 69 7.51 -7.97 5.54
CA LYS A 69 8.33 -8.23 6.72
C LYS A 69 9.14 -7.01 7.16
N ILE A 70 9.56 -6.18 6.21
CA ILE A 70 10.47 -5.05 6.44
C ILE A 70 9.76 -3.69 6.44
N SER A 71 8.48 -3.62 6.06
CA SER A 71 7.76 -2.38 5.76
C SER A 71 7.79 -1.37 6.92
N GLN A 72 7.64 -1.86 8.16
CA GLN A 72 7.71 -1.03 9.38
C GLN A 72 9.03 -0.26 9.51
N LYS A 73 10.16 -0.90 9.18
CA LYS A 73 11.50 -0.29 9.28
C LYS A 73 11.88 0.50 8.03
N LEU A 74 11.47 -0.01 6.86
CA LEU A 74 11.87 0.53 5.58
C LEU A 74 11.19 1.85 5.24
N LEU A 75 9.88 1.98 5.51
CA LEU A 75 9.11 3.16 5.12
C LEU A 75 9.64 4.46 5.77
N PRO A 76 9.84 4.54 7.10
CA PRO A 76 10.33 5.78 7.72
C PRO A 76 11.73 6.17 7.23
N GLU A 77 12.62 5.19 6.99
CA GLU A 77 13.97 5.45 6.48
C GLU A 77 13.96 5.97 5.04
N LEU A 78 13.10 5.38 4.19
CA LEU A 78 12.93 5.84 2.82
C LEU A 78 12.34 7.25 2.78
N GLU A 79 11.30 7.53 3.56
CA GLU A 79 10.67 8.84 3.62
C GLU A 79 11.65 9.92 4.10
N LYS A 80 12.49 9.61 5.09
CA LYS A 80 13.53 10.53 5.58
C LYS A 80 14.56 10.89 4.51
N ARG A 81 14.99 9.91 3.69
CA ARG A 81 16.01 10.13 2.64
C ARG A 81 15.44 10.84 1.41
N VAL A 82 14.22 10.49 1.02
CA VAL A 82 13.57 11.03 -0.19
C VAL A 82 12.83 12.34 0.10
N LYS A 83 12.52 12.62 1.38
CA LYS A 83 11.75 13.79 1.84
C LYS A 83 10.36 13.90 1.21
N ALA A 84 9.75 12.76 0.93
CA ALA A 84 8.41 12.63 0.38
C ALA A 84 7.65 11.52 1.12
N THR A 85 6.32 11.56 1.06
CA THR A 85 5.46 10.48 1.57
C THR A 85 5.52 9.32 0.58
N ILE A 86 5.88 8.14 1.05
CA ILE A 86 6.10 6.98 0.18
C ILE A 86 5.01 5.96 0.43
N LEU A 87 4.28 5.65 -0.63
CA LEU A 87 3.32 4.56 -0.65
C LEU A 87 3.88 3.44 -1.52
N VAL A 88 3.62 2.20 -1.12
CA VAL A 88 4.15 1.03 -1.79
C VAL A 88 3.01 0.11 -2.16
N ALA A 89 3.05 -0.43 -3.38
CA ALA A 89 2.08 -1.39 -3.86
C ALA A 89 2.74 -2.47 -4.72
N ALA A 90 2.23 -3.70 -4.68
CA ALA A 90 2.65 -4.70 -5.66
C ALA A 90 2.04 -4.41 -7.04
N LYS A 91 2.86 -4.61 -8.07
CA LYS A 91 2.45 -4.53 -9.48
C LYS A 91 1.64 -5.77 -9.83
N ARG A 92 0.32 -5.61 -9.88
CA ARG A 92 -0.64 -6.65 -10.26
C ARG A 92 -1.20 -6.42 -11.65
N THR A 93 -1.46 -7.49 -12.39
CA THR A 93 -2.12 -7.44 -13.69
C THR A 93 -3.61 -7.73 -13.53
N ILE A 94 -4.45 -6.92 -14.17
CA ILE A 94 -5.90 -7.14 -14.22
C ILE A 94 -6.25 -7.76 -15.57
N GLU A 95 -6.89 -8.92 -15.55
CA GLU A 95 -7.40 -9.56 -16.76
C GLU A 95 -8.84 -9.12 -17.03
N SER A 96 -9.22 -9.00 -18.30
CA SER A 96 -10.57 -8.58 -18.70
C SER A 96 -11.62 -9.63 -18.33
N LYS A 97 -12.86 -9.18 -18.06
CA LYS A 97 -13.98 -10.10 -17.76
C LYS A 97 -14.48 -10.81 -19.02
N TRP A 98 -14.56 -10.08 -20.13
CA TRP A 98 -15.17 -10.57 -21.37
C TRP A 98 -14.15 -11.01 -22.41
N VAL A 99 -12.99 -10.35 -22.44
CA VAL A 99 -11.93 -10.66 -23.41
C VAL A 99 -11.00 -11.70 -22.80
N LYS A 100 -11.00 -12.91 -23.37
CA LYS A 100 -10.04 -13.97 -23.04
C LYS A 100 -8.88 -13.93 -24.03
N ASN A 101 -7.66 -13.80 -23.52
CA ASN A 101 -6.46 -13.82 -24.37
C ASN A 101 -6.23 -15.18 -25.02
N HIS A 102 -6.57 -16.26 -24.31
CA HIS A 102 -6.39 -17.62 -24.80
C HIS A 102 -7.61 -18.47 -24.45
N ARG A 103 -8.14 -19.21 -25.43
CA ARG A 103 -9.41 -19.93 -25.31
C ARG A 103 -9.40 -21.02 -24.23
N SER A 104 -8.25 -21.67 -24.02
CA SER A 104 -8.10 -22.74 -23.01
C SER A 104 -7.86 -22.22 -21.59
N GLN A 105 -7.52 -20.93 -21.43
CA GLN A 105 -7.22 -20.36 -20.13
C GLN A 105 -8.47 -19.79 -19.48
N THR A 106 -8.70 -20.19 -18.23
CA THR A 106 -9.72 -19.59 -17.36
C THR A 106 -9.11 -18.45 -16.58
N ARG A 107 -9.82 -17.32 -16.51
CA ARG A 107 -9.40 -16.14 -15.75
C ARG A 107 -9.31 -16.49 -14.25
N PRO A 108 -8.13 -16.33 -13.60
CA PRO A 108 -8.00 -16.56 -12.16
C PRO A 108 -8.60 -15.41 -11.35
N ASN A 109 -9.16 -15.73 -10.18
CA ASN A 109 -9.80 -14.74 -9.30
C ASN A 109 -8.81 -13.67 -8.79
N SER A 110 -7.55 -14.04 -8.58
CA SER A 110 -6.48 -13.13 -8.14
C SER A 110 -6.19 -11.98 -9.12
N ARG A 111 -6.55 -12.14 -10.40
CA ARG A 111 -6.37 -11.11 -11.45
C ARG A 111 -7.68 -10.44 -11.83
N THR A 112 -8.69 -10.51 -10.97
CA THR A 112 -9.94 -9.78 -11.15
C THR A 112 -9.82 -8.35 -10.65
N LEU A 113 -10.55 -7.43 -11.28
CA LEU A 113 -10.59 -6.01 -10.90
C LEU A 113 -10.85 -5.83 -9.40
N THR A 114 -11.81 -6.58 -8.86
CA THR A 114 -12.17 -6.51 -7.44
C THR A 114 -11.08 -7.05 -6.52
N SER A 115 -10.46 -8.20 -6.83
CA SER A 115 -9.36 -8.75 -6.02
C SER A 115 -8.18 -7.79 -5.99
N VAL A 116 -7.75 -7.34 -7.17
CA VAL A 116 -6.60 -6.42 -7.30
C VAL A 116 -6.85 -5.10 -6.56
N TYR A 117 -8.06 -4.55 -6.61
CA TYR A 117 -8.38 -3.32 -5.88
C TYR A 117 -8.47 -3.51 -4.35
N ASN A 118 -8.83 -4.70 -3.86
CA ASN A 118 -8.80 -4.99 -2.43
C ASN A 118 -7.35 -5.14 -1.96
N GLU A 119 -6.56 -5.93 -2.68
CA GLU A 119 -5.15 -6.16 -2.35
C GLU A 119 -4.30 -4.89 -2.52
N LEU A 120 -4.65 -4.00 -3.45
CA LEU A 120 -4.02 -2.68 -3.57
C LEU A 120 -4.22 -1.86 -2.31
N LEU A 121 -5.41 -1.91 -1.70
CA LEU A 121 -5.70 -1.17 -0.47
C LEU A 121 -4.90 -1.72 0.69
N GLU A 122 -4.82 -3.05 0.82
CA GLU A 122 -4.02 -3.72 1.85
C GLU A 122 -2.54 -3.36 1.73
N ASP A 123 -1.99 -3.34 0.52
CA ASP A 123 -0.58 -2.95 0.31
C ASP A 123 -0.32 -1.50 0.72
N LEU A 124 -1.21 -0.57 0.37
CA LEU A 124 -1.05 0.85 0.70
C LEU A 124 -1.09 1.14 2.20
N ILE A 125 -1.76 0.28 2.97
CA ILE A 125 -1.92 0.40 4.43
C ILE A 125 -0.80 -0.31 5.19
N SER A 126 -0.05 -1.21 4.53
CA SER A 126 1.12 -1.88 5.11
C SER A 126 2.05 -0.84 5.75
N PRO A 127 2.41 -1.00 7.04
CA PRO A 127 2.46 -2.24 7.81
C PRO A 127 1.20 -2.62 8.61
N SER A 128 0.18 -1.76 8.68
CA SER A 128 -1.01 -2.05 9.47
C SER A 128 -1.94 -3.02 8.74
N VAL A 129 -2.86 -3.61 9.49
CA VAL A 129 -3.85 -4.56 8.98
C VAL A 129 -5.25 -3.96 9.10
N ILE A 130 -6.08 -4.21 8.09
CA ILE A 130 -7.48 -3.80 8.11
C ILE A 130 -8.27 -4.73 9.04
N LEU A 131 -8.82 -4.20 10.13
CA LEU A 131 -9.68 -4.94 11.06
C LEU A 131 -11.03 -5.29 10.44
N GLY A 132 -11.54 -4.41 9.58
CA GLY A 132 -12.79 -4.67 8.88
C GLY A 132 -13.11 -3.62 7.84
N ARG A 133 -14.09 -3.96 6.99
CA ARG A 133 -14.57 -3.09 5.91
C ARG A 133 -16.08 -3.04 5.88
N ARG A 134 -16.63 -1.85 5.67
CA ARG A 134 -18.03 -1.64 5.32
C ARG A 134 -18.14 -0.83 4.05
N THR A 135 -19.11 -1.15 3.22
CA THR A 135 -19.49 -0.31 2.08
C THR A 135 -20.79 0.38 2.44
N ARG A 136 -20.79 1.71 2.46
CA ARG A 136 -22.00 2.50 2.64
C ARG A 136 -22.48 2.98 1.28
N VAL A 137 -23.77 2.79 1.02
CA VAL A 137 -24.45 3.29 -0.18
C VAL A 137 -25.28 4.49 0.27
N ARG A 138 -25.11 5.64 -0.38
CA ARG A 138 -25.93 6.84 -0.15
C ARG A 138 -27.25 6.74 -0.91
N VAL A 139 -28.20 7.62 -0.61
CA VAL A 139 -29.50 7.69 -1.30
C VAL A 139 -29.31 7.92 -2.81
N ASP A 140 -28.30 8.70 -3.17
CA ASP A 140 -27.91 9.00 -4.56
C ASP A 140 -27.23 7.82 -5.29
N GLY A 141 -27.10 6.66 -4.63
CA GLY A 141 -26.45 5.46 -5.17
C GLY A 141 -24.92 5.46 -5.12
N THR A 142 -24.30 6.59 -4.75
CA THR A 142 -22.85 6.69 -4.55
C THR A 142 -22.39 5.77 -3.41
N LYS A 143 -21.23 5.14 -3.59
CA LYS A 143 -20.65 4.18 -2.64
C LYS A 143 -19.34 4.71 -2.10
N PHE A 144 -19.16 4.62 -0.79
CA PHE A 144 -17.86 4.84 -0.16
C PHE A 144 -17.55 3.70 0.81
N TYR A 145 -16.26 3.42 0.96
CA TYR A 145 -15.78 2.31 1.77
C TYR A 145 -15.24 2.84 3.10
N ARG A 146 -15.85 2.41 4.20
CA ARG A 146 -15.34 2.63 5.55
C ARG A 146 -14.40 1.49 5.93
N ILE A 147 -13.15 1.84 6.18
CA ILE A 147 -12.08 0.91 6.53
C ILE A 147 -11.76 1.11 8.01
N PHE A 148 -11.80 0.01 8.76
CA PHE A 148 -11.44 0.00 10.17
C PHE A 148 -9.98 -0.39 10.33
N LEU A 149 -9.23 0.46 11.01
CA LEU A 149 -7.82 0.27 11.34
C LEU A 149 -7.67 0.17 12.86
N ASP A 150 -6.59 -0.44 13.33
CA ASP A 150 -6.31 -0.54 14.76
C ASP A 150 -5.90 0.82 15.35
N GLU A 151 -6.41 1.14 16.53
CA GLU A 151 -6.11 2.37 17.28
C GLU A 151 -4.62 2.47 17.65
N SER A 152 -3.92 1.33 17.81
CA SER A 152 -2.47 1.32 18.07
C SER A 152 -1.65 1.98 16.97
N ASP A 153 -2.08 1.83 15.72
CA ASP A 153 -1.32 2.22 14.54
C ASP A 153 -1.66 3.65 14.09
N GLN A 154 -2.54 4.34 14.83
CA GLN A 154 -3.05 5.66 14.48
C GLN A 154 -1.92 6.67 14.24
N LYS A 155 -0.94 6.74 15.16
CA LYS A 155 0.16 7.72 15.08
C LYS A 155 1.02 7.55 13.83
N ASP A 156 1.22 6.32 13.39
CA ASP A 156 2.12 6.00 12.28
C ASP A 156 1.43 6.16 10.91
N LEU A 157 0.12 5.93 10.85
CA LEU A 157 -0.66 6.02 9.61
C LEU A 157 -1.28 7.38 9.37
N GLU A 158 -1.59 8.16 10.40
CA GLU A 158 -2.33 9.42 10.29
C GLU A 158 -1.70 10.38 9.26
N SER A 159 -0.38 10.43 9.20
CA SER A 159 0.37 11.25 8.23
C SER A 159 0.19 10.82 6.77
N ARG A 160 -0.17 9.56 6.52
CA ARG A 160 -0.30 8.92 5.20
C ARG A 160 -1.74 8.76 4.73
N LEU A 161 -2.72 8.76 5.65
CA LEU A 161 -4.12 8.42 5.34
C LEU A 161 -4.70 9.24 4.19
N ASP A 162 -4.51 10.56 4.19
CA ASP A 162 -5.08 11.41 3.13
C ASP A 162 -4.45 11.11 1.78
N SER A 163 -3.12 10.90 1.75
CA SER A 163 -2.43 10.48 0.54
C SER A 163 -2.93 9.12 0.03
N ILE A 164 -3.22 8.18 0.93
CA ILE A 164 -3.77 6.86 0.58
C ILE A 164 -5.18 7.00 -0.01
N LYS A 165 -6.07 7.82 0.59
CA LYS A 165 -7.42 8.07 0.05
C LYS A 165 -7.35 8.59 -1.37
N ASP A 166 -6.51 9.60 -1.60
CA ASP A 166 -6.42 10.27 -2.88
C ASP A 166 -5.77 9.38 -3.95
N VAL A 167 -4.67 8.70 -3.63
CA VAL A 167 -4.05 7.73 -4.55
C VAL A 167 -5.02 6.61 -4.91
N TYR A 168 -5.73 6.06 -3.91
CA TYR A 168 -6.70 4.99 -4.15
C TYR A 168 -7.86 5.47 -5.02
N LYS A 169 -8.37 6.69 -4.79
CA LYS A 169 -9.41 7.31 -5.59
C LYS A 169 -8.97 7.49 -7.04
N VAL A 170 -7.75 7.98 -7.29
CA VAL A 170 -7.20 8.15 -8.64
C VAL A 170 -7.03 6.79 -9.35
N LEU A 171 -6.57 5.77 -8.65
CA LEU A 171 -6.31 4.44 -9.25
C LEU A 171 -7.57 3.60 -9.46
N THR A 172 -8.56 3.71 -8.57
CA THR A 172 -9.70 2.79 -8.52
C THR A 172 -11.05 3.45 -8.71
N THR A 173 -11.12 4.79 -8.71
CA THR A 173 -12.37 5.58 -8.72
C THR A 173 -13.30 5.31 -7.53
N ARG A 174 -12.77 4.78 -6.42
CA ARG A 174 -13.52 4.48 -5.20
C ARG A 174 -13.14 5.43 -4.09
N ASP A 175 -14.14 5.93 -3.38
CA ASP A 175 -13.95 6.78 -2.21
C ASP A 175 -13.73 5.94 -0.94
N LEU A 176 -12.76 6.36 -0.12
CA LEU A 176 -12.40 5.71 1.14
C LEU A 176 -12.59 6.67 2.32
N GLU A 177 -13.06 6.13 3.44
CA GLU A 177 -13.05 6.75 4.76
C GLU A 177 -12.36 5.80 5.73
N PHE A 178 -11.42 6.31 6.54
CA PHE A 178 -10.74 5.53 7.58
C PHE A 178 -11.32 5.85 8.95
N GLU A 179 -11.48 4.83 9.78
CA GLU A 179 -11.94 4.94 11.15
C GLU A 179 -11.07 4.04 12.04
N PHE A 180 -10.51 4.59 13.11
CA PHE A 180 -9.69 3.83 14.06
C PHE A 180 -10.59 3.19 15.12
N ARG A 181 -10.36 1.91 15.38
CA ARG A 181 -11.09 1.11 16.37
C ARG A 181 -10.12 0.25 17.15
N ARG A 182 -10.48 -0.07 18.39
CA ARG A 182 -9.76 -1.10 19.15
C ARG A 182 -10.05 -2.46 18.54
N ASP A 183 -9.02 -3.29 18.48
CA ASP A 183 -9.22 -4.70 18.16
C ASP A 183 -10.05 -5.39 19.27
N ASP A 184 -11.16 -6.01 18.86
CA ASP A 184 -12.10 -6.66 19.78
C ASP A 184 -11.52 -8.02 20.20
N THR A 185 -10.90 -8.08 21.38
CA THR A 185 -10.43 -9.34 21.96
C THR A 185 -11.56 -10.05 22.72
N PHE A 186 -11.96 -11.23 22.23
CA PHE A 186 -13.07 -12.00 22.81
C PHE A 186 -12.66 -12.96 23.95
N TYR A 187 -11.35 -13.07 24.25
CA TYR A 187 -10.86 -13.92 25.34
C TYR A 187 -10.72 -13.13 26.65
N GLN A 188 -11.03 -13.78 27.77
CA GLN A 188 -10.83 -13.20 29.09
C GLN A 188 -9.49 -13.67 29.66
N LYS A 189 -8.51 -12.77 29.75
CA LYS A 189 -7.28 -13.06 30.49
C LYS A 189 -7.59 -13.03 32.00
N LYS A 190 -7.37 -14.15 32.69
CA LYS A 190 -7.55 -14.26 34.14
C LYS A 190 -6.72 -13.17 34.83
N GLY A 191 -7.38 -12.28 35.58
CA GLY A 191 -6.74 -11.16 36.28
C GLY A 191 -6.61 -9.83 35.51
N ALA A 192 -7.06 -9.75 34.26
CA ALA A 192 -7.10 -8.47 33.54
C ALA A 192 -8.29 -7.62 34.01
N LYS A 193 -8.04 -6.36 34.40
CA LYS A 193 -9.10 -5.38 34.67
C LYS A 193 -9.87 -5.14 33.38
N LYS A 194 -11.21 -5.30 33.40
CA LYS A 194 -12.08 -4.95 32.27
C LYS A 194 -11.87 -3.47 31.94
N VAL A 195 -11.29 -3.17 30.79
CA VAL A 195 -11.28 -1.80 30.25
C VAL A 195 -12.70 -1.53 29.80
N ALA A 196 -13.37 -0.57 30.44
CA ALA A 196 -14.74 -0.21 30.10
C ALA A 196 -14.81 0.23 28.62
N LYS A 197 -15.76 -0.31 27.86
CA LYS A 197 -16.13 0.21 26.55
C LYS A 197 -16.70 1.63 26.78
N LYS A 198 -16.01 2.64 26.25
CA LYS A 198 -16.56 4.00 26.12
C LYS A 198 -17.44 4.06 24.90
#